data_AF-A0A7M7H9N6-F1
#
_entry.id   AF-A0A7M7H9N6-F1
#
_cell.length_a   1.000
_cell.length_b   1.000
_cell.length_c   1.000
_cell.angle_alpha   90.00
_cell.angle_beta   90.00
_cell.angle_gamma   90.00
#
_symmetry.space_group_name_H-M   'P 1'
#
loop_
_entity.id
_entity.type
_entity.pdbx_description
1 polymer ?
#
loop_
_entity_poly.entity_id
_entity_poly.type
_entity_poly.pdbx_seq_one_letter_code
_entity_poly.pdbx_strand_id
1 'polypeptide(L)'
;MKLCWSLLIVAVALPLLASASSINAESDLWEEDDKEVLVRMARGTKDRASGGGGGGGSPSCRYVKGQWSECDPRTNMRTRTLTLKKGDKSSCEQIKTITKKCKKACRYEKGAWTSCVSQNMTRIDNLKANSDPTCEKTRRITKRCKPETSNKKAQKDRSNKKAGKQQ
;
A
#
# COMPACT_ATOMS: atom_id res chain seq x y z
N MET A 1 5.21 -43.68 -52.28
CA MET A 1 4.74 -44.94 -51.66
C MET A 1 5.97 -45.77 -51.30
N LYS A 2 6.14 -46.09 -49.99
CA LYS A 2 6.84 -47.27 -49.45
C LYS A 2 8.39 -47.27 -49.48
N LEU A 3 9.03 -47.07 -48.32
CA LEU A 3 9.55 -48.06 -47.33
C LEU A 3 11.06 -48.33 -47.59
N CYS A 4 12.00 -47.83 -46.79
CA CYS A 4 12.53 -48.35 -45.52
C CYS A 4 13.51 -49.53 -45.67
N TRP A 5 14.63 -49.44 -44.91
CA TRP A 5 15.67 -50.44 -44.56
C TRP A 5 16.88 -50.41 -45.52
N SER A 6 18.16 -50.46 -45.11
CA SER A 6 18.76 -51.21 -44.00
C SER A 6 20.23 -50.78 -43.73
N LEU A 7 20.62 -50.81 -42.45
CA LEU A 7 21.84 -51.40 -41.85
C LEU A 7 23.26 -50.91 -42.23
N LEU A 8 24.00 -50.42 -41.21
CA LEU A 8 25.35 -50.94 -40.92
C LEU A 8 25.63 -51.02 -39.40
N ILE A 9 25.74 -52.28 -38.91
CA ILE A 9 26.84 -52.85 -38.11
C ILE A 9 26.97 -52.42 -36.63
N VAL A 10 26.45 -53.21 -35.68
CA VAL A 10 26.96 -54.43 -34.99
C VAL A 10 27.56 -54.11 -33.62
N ALA A 11 26.95 -54.75 -32.64
CA ALA A 11 27.25 -54.75 -31.22
C ALA A 11 28.62 -55.37 -30.88
N VAL A 12 29.23 -54.86 -29.80
CA VAL A 12 30.07 -55.66 -28.91
C VAL A 12 29.48 -55.54 -27.51
N ALA A 13 29.12 -56.70 -26.98
CA ALA A 13 28.43 -56.93 -25.72
C ALA A 13 29.38 -56.89 -24.52
N LEU A 14 28.86 -56.56 -23.33
CA LEU A 14 28.91 -57.45 -22.16
C LEU A 14 28.02 -56.93 -21.01
N PRO A 15 27.02 -57.72 -20.57
CA PRO A 15 26.18 -57.42 -19.40
C PRO A 15 26.68 -58.17 -18.15
N LEU A 16 26.54 -57.57 -16.97
CA LEU A 16 26.69 -58.26 -15.67
C LEU A 16 25.49 -57.97 -14.76
N LEU A 17 24.66 -59.02 -14.66
CA LEU A 17 23.81 -59.50 -13.57
C LEU A 17 23.08 -58.53 -12.63
N ALA A 18 21.75 -58.66 -12.67
CA ALA A 18 20.86 -58.46 -11.54
C ALA A 18 20.70 -59.78 -10.75
N SER A 19 20.78 -59.71 -9.41
CA SER A 19 20.16 -60.67 -8.50
C SER A 19 19.42 -59.90 -7.42
N ALA A 20 18.16 -60.28 -7.19
CA ALA A 20 17.24 -59.65 -6.25
C ALA A 20 17.44 -60.18 -4.82
N SER A 21 17.28 -59.30 -3.84
CA SER A 21 16.85 -59.65 -2.48
C SER A 21 16.10 -58.47 -1.86
N SER A 22 14.80 -58.65 -1.65
CA SER A 22 13.96 -57.76 -0.84
C SER A 22 14.20 -58.00 0.64
N ILE A 23 14.54 -56.98 1.44
CA ILE A 23 14.11 -56.85 2.84
C ILE A 23 14.07 -55.35 3.21
N ASN A 24 13.14 -55.03 4.11
CA ASN A 24 12.51 -53.73 4.32
C ASN A 24 13.39 -52.62 4.91
N ALA A 25 13.01 -51.39 4.53
CA ALA A 25 12.88 -50.21 5.39
C ALA A 25 14.04 -49.89 6.34
N GLU A 26 15.05 -49.22 5.80
CA GLU A 26 15.84 -48.22 6.53
C GLU A 26 15.89 -46.92 5.70
N SER A 27 14.71 -46.39 5.37
CA SER A 27 14.63 -45.02 4.90
C SER A 27 14.66 -44.10 6.12
N ASP A 28 15.84 -43.55 6.34
CA ASP A 28 16.06 -42.15 6.73
C ASP A 28 15.24 -41.66 7.92
N LEU A 29 15.94 -41.71 9.05
CA LEU A 29 15.60 -41.19 10.35
C LEU A 29 15.65 -39.66 10.33
N TRP A 30 14.67 -39.00 9.70
CA TRP A 30 14.31 -37.63 10.04
C TRP A 30 13.16 -37.68 11.04
N GLU A 31 13.53 -37.57 12.30
CA GLU A 31 12.61 -37.26 13.39
C GLU A 31 11.95 -35.91 13.08
N GLU A 32 10.70 -35.94 12.64
CA GLU A 32 9.86 -34.75 12.51
C GLU A 32 9.72 -34.12 13.92
N ASP A 33 10.45 -33.04 14.18
CA ASP A 33 10.24 -32.20 15.36
C ASP A 33 8.92 -31.43 15.17
N ASP A 34 7.80 -32.14 15.32
CA ASP A 34 6.46 -31.58 15.38
C ASP A 34 6.27 -30.81 16.69
N LYS A 35 6.80 -29.59 16.78
CA LYS A 35 6.34 -28.56 17.73
C LYS A 35 6.83 -27.15 17.40
N GLU A 36 6.77 -26.75 16.13
CA GLU A 36 6.79 -25.33 15.80
C GLU A 36 5.39 -24.72 15.98
N VAL A 37 4.97 -24.51 17.23
CA VAL A 37 3.77 -23.71 17.50
C VAL A 37 4.10 -22.25 17.18
N LEU A 38 3.81 -21.83 15.95
CA LEU A 38 3.75 -20.42 15.58
C LEU A 38 2.61 -19.76 16.36
N VAL A 39 2.88 -19.34 17.59
CA VAL A 39 1.95 -18.53 18.39
C VAL A 39 1.81 -17.20 17.66
N ARG A 40 0.74 -17.08 16.87
CA ARG A 40 0.27 -15.79 16.38
C ARG A 40 -0.08 -14.96 17.61
N MET A 41 0.77 -14.00 17.95
CA MET A 41 0.39 -12.95 18.88
C MET A 41 -0.86 -12.28 18.32
N ALA A 42 -2.00 -12.58 18.94
CA ALA A 42 -3.27 -11.97 18.59
C ALA A 42 -3.08 -10.45 18.66
N ARG A 43 -3.57 -9.74 17.63
CA ARG A 43 -3.70 -8.29 17.69
C ARG A 43 -4.75 -7.98 18.76
N GLY A 44 -4.30 -7.92 20.01
CA GLY A 44 -5.07 -7.47 21.13
C GLY A 44 -5.70 -6.12 20.79
N THR A 45 -7.00 -6.05 21.04
CA THR A 45 -7.73 -4.79 21.18
C THR A 45 -6.88 -3.86 22.02
N LYS A 46 -6.46 -2.75 21.43
CA LYS A 46 -5.65 -1.73 22.09
C LYS A 46 -6.48 -1.10 23.20
N ASP A 47 -6.40 -1.70 24.38
CA ASP A 47 -6.87 -1.13 25.61
C ASP A 47 -6.23 0.25 25.77
N ARG A 48 -7.11 1.25 25.83
CA ARG A 48 -6.78 2.60 26.22
C ARG A 48 -6.49 2.58 27.72
N ALA A 49 -5.26 2.27 28.11
CA ALA A 49 -4.78 2.61 29.44
C ALA A 49 -3.25 2.66 29.46
N SER A 50 -2.74 3.85 29.83
CA SER A 50 -1.49 4.05 30.57
C SER A 50 -0.19 3.70 29.82
N GLY A 51 0.72 4.64 29.52
CA GLY A 51 1.10 5.72 30.40
C GLY A 51 1.76 5.19 31.67
N GLY A 52 2.98 4.66 31.56
CA GLY A 52 3.93 4.59 32.68
C GLY A 52 4.21 3.21 33.29
N GLY A 53 5.51 2.94 33.49
CA GLY A 53 6.08 1.92 34.37
C GLY A 53 6.31 0.56 33.71
N GLY A 54 7.48 -0.06 33.71
CA GLY A 54 8.75 0.24 34.37
C GLY A 54 9.76 -0.88 34.07
N GLY A 55 11.05 -0.60 34.28
CA GLY A 55 12.11 -1.62 34.30
C GLY A 55 13.45 -1.11 33.77
N GLY A 56 14.37 -0.71 34.66
CA GLY A 56 15.80 -0.52 34.36
C GLY A 56 16.26 0.94 34.31
N GLY A 57 16.82 1.42 35.43
CA GLY A 57 17.34 2.78 35.61
C GLY A 57 18.67 3.03 34.88
N SER A 58 18.59 3.43 33.61
CA SER A 58 19.59 4.29 32.99
C SER A 58 18.98 5.69 32.86
N PRO A 59 19.75 6.80 33.00
CA PRO A 59 19.26 8.14 32.74
C PRO A 59 19.05 8.33 31.23
N SER A 60 18.08 7.60 30.66
CA SER A 60 17.71 7.78 29.27
C SER A 60 17.09 9.16 29.14
N CYS A 61 17.83 10.05 28.48
CA CYS A 61 17.42 11.43 28.24
C CYS A 61 16.04 11.45 27.56
N ARG A 62 15.02 11.97 28.26
CA ARG A 62 13.65 12.04 27.75
C ARG A 62 13.38 13.44 27.25
N TYR A 63 12.96 13.57 25.99
CA TYR A 63 12.73 14.86 25.34
C TYR A 63 11.26 15.10 24.99
N VAL A 64 10.81 16.34 25.09
CA VAL A 64 9.55 16.84 24.52
C VAL A 64 9.79 17.23 23.07
N LYS A 65 8.90 16.79 22.17
CA LYS A 65 8.98 17.09 20.74
C LYS A 65 8.23 18.39 20.45
N GLY A 66 8.92 19.39 19.90
CA GLY A 66 8.30 20.58 19.36
C GLY A 66 7.63 20.35 17.99
N GLN A 67 7.05 21.42 17.46
CA GLN A 67 6.43 21.44 16.13
C GLN A 67 7.50 21.33 15.03
N TRP A 68 7.15 20.69 13.90
CA TRP A 68 7.99 20.72 12.70
C TRP A 68 7.93 22.10 12.07
N SER A 69 9.09 22.63 11.66
CA SER A 69 9.20 23.79 10.79
C SER A 69 8.53 23.53 9.44
N GLU A 70 8.32 24.60 8.69
CA GLU A 70 8.04 24.49 7.26
C GLU A 70 9.23 23.85 6.54
N CYS A 71 8.94 23.32 5.34
CA CYS A 71 9.98 22.74 4.50
C CYS A 71 10.79 23.85 3.84
N ASP A 72 12.12 23.79 3.96
CA ASP A 72 12.99 24.62 3.14
C ASP A 72 12.95 24.11 1.68
N PRO A 73 12.49 24.93 0.71
CA PRO A 73 12.37 24.52 -0.69
C PRO A 73 13.72 24.24 -1.36
N ARG A 74 14.82 24.81 -0.85
CA ARG A 74 16.16 24.63 -1.44
C ARG A 74 16.77 23.29 -1.02
N THR A 75 16.60 22.91 0.25
CA THR A 75 17.24 21.71 0.81
C THR A 75 16.29 20.52 0.97
N ASN A 76 14.98 20.72 0.78
CA ASN A 76 13.93 19.74 1.04
C ASN A 76 14.02 19.15 2.45
N MET A 77 14.43 19.97 3.43
CA MET A 77 14.55 19.59 4.83
C MET A 77 13.62 20.42 5.70
N ARG A 78 13.15 19.81 6.79
CA ARG A 78 12.45 20.49 7.88
C ARG A 78 13.09 20.10 9.20
N THR A 79 13.07 21.02 10.14
CA THR A 79 13.69 20.85 11.45
C THR A 79 12.62 20.87 12.54
N ARG A 80 12.93 20.26 13.69
CA ARG A 80 12.18 20.50 14.92
C ARG A 80 13.12 20.50 16.11
N THR A 81 12.70 21.20 17.14
CA THR A 81 13.41 21.27 18.41
C THR A 81 12.89 20.20 19.38
N LEU A 82 13.80 19.55 20.08
CA LEU A 82 13.55 18.62 21.17
C LEU A 82 14.06 19.24 22.46
N THR A 83 13.20 19.46 23.44
CA THR A 83 13.57 20.06 24.74
C THR A 83 13.65 18.97 25.80
N LEU A 84 14.73 18.95 26.58
CA LEU A 84 14.93 17.94 27.63
C LEU A 84 13.84 18.05 28.72
N LYS A 85 13.17 16.92 29.00
CA LYS A 85 12.17 16.78 30.08
C LYS A 85 12.73 16.09 31.32
N LYS A 86 13.56 15.06 31.12
CA LYS A 86 14.16 14.26 32.20
C LYS A 86 15.55 13.78 31.76
N GLY A 87 16.52 13.89 32.66
CA GLY A 87 17.93 13.53 32.44
C GLY A 87 18.85 14.60 33.03
N ASP A 88 20.10 14.24 33.30
CA ASP A 88 21.08 15.17 33.86
C ASP A 88 21.58 16.12 32.77
N LYS A 89 21.65 17.43 33.05
CA LYS A 89 22.09 18.43 32.06
C LYS A 89 23.55 18.27 31.63
N SER A 90 24.35 17.54 32.40
CA SER A 90 25.75 17.22 32.10
C SER A 90 25.89 16.04 31.13
N SER A 91 24.95 15.09 31.15
CA SER A 91 24.97 13.90 30.27
C SER A 91 24.02 14.03 29.08
N CYS A 92 22.98 14.86 29.20
CA CYS A 92 21.94 15.07 28.21
C CYS A 92 21.96 16.52 27.72
N GLU A 93 22.01 16.70 26.40
CA GLU A 93 21.84 18.03 25.78
C GLU A 93 20.49 18.64 26.18
N GLN A 94 20.47 19.91 26.62
CA GLN A 94 19.22 20.56 27.03
C GLN A 94 18.25 20.76 25.85
N ILE A 95 18.80 21.05 24.66
CA ILE A 95 18.05 21.29 23.43
C ILE A 95 18.73 20.51 22.31
N LYS A 96 17.95 19.70 21.58
CA LYS A 96 18.41 19.00 20.37
C LYS A 96 17.61 19.42 19.16
N THR A 97 18.28 19.75 18.06
CA THR A 97 17.61 19.98 16.79
C THR A 97 17.68 18.70 15.97
N ILE A 98 16.54 18.24 15.47
CA ILE A 98 16.51 17.11 14.54
C ILE A 98 16.00 17.56 13.18
N THR A 99 16.63 17.04 12.14
CA THR A 99 16.30 17.35 10.75
C THR A 99 15.70 16.12 10.08
N LYS A 100 14.69 16.32 9.25
CA LYS A 100 14.09 15.26 8.43
C LYS A 100 13.82 15.77 7.03
N LYS A 101 14.02 14.91 6.03
CA LYS A 101 13.58 15.19 4.66
C LYS A 101 12.06 15.44 4.62
N CYS A 102 11.66 16.46 3.88
CA CYS A 102 10.26 16.73 3.64
C CYS A 102 9.64 15.65 2.76
N LYS A 103 8.33 15.48 2.86
CA LYS A 103 7.61 14.78 1.80
C LYS A 103 7.51 15.73 0.62
N LYS A 104 7.94 15.30 -0.56
CA LYS A 104 7.66 16.00 -1.82
C LYS A 104 6.16 15.95 -2.07
N ALA A 105 5.46 17.00 -1.68
CA ALA A 105 4.04 17.14 -1.93
C ALA A 105 3.87 18.34 -2.86
N CYS A 106 3.61 18.08 -4.14
CA CYS A 106 3.13 19.11 -5.05
C CYS A 106 1.73 19.53 -4.58
N ARG A 107 1.62 20.69 -3.94
CA ARG A 107 0.34 21.22 -3.48
C ARG A 107 -0.16 22.20 -4.51
N TYR A 108 -1.39 22.00 -4.96
CA TYR A 108 -1.98 22.87 -5.96
C TYR A 108 -3.18 23.63 -5.40
N GLU A 109 -3.33 24.87 -5.84
CA GLU A 109 -4.54 25.66 -5.76
C GLU A 109 -5.48 25.27 -6.90
N LYS A 110 -6.75 25.02 -6.58
CA LYS A 110 -7.73 24.50 -7.53
C LYS A 110 -8.41 25.66 -8.23
N GLY A 111 -8.39 25.68 -9.56
CA GLY A 111 -9.13 26.67 -10.35
C GLY A 111 -10.63 26.41 -10.43
N ALA A 112 -11.32 27.12 -11.33
CA ALA A 112 -12.70 26.83 -11.69
C ALA A 112 -12.76 25.70 -12.73
N TRP A 113 -13.78 24.84 -12.66
CA TRP A 113 -14.08 23.91 -13.74
C TRP A 113 -14.64 24.68 -14.94
N THR A 114 -14.20 24.32 -16.14
CA THR A 114 -14.83 24.79 -17.38
C THR A 114 -16.25 24.23 -17.48
N SER A 115 -17.06 24.84 -18.35
CA SER A 115 -18.34 24.24 -18.76
C SER A 115 -18.13 22.83 -19.33
N CYS A 116 -19.19 22.04 -19.30
CA CYS A 116 -19.15 20.70 -19.88
C CYS A 116 -19.18 20.80 -21.41
N VAL A 117 -18.12 20.35 -22.08
CA VAL A 117 -18.02 20.27 -23.53
C VAL A 117 -17.72 18.83 -23.90
N SER A 118 -18.55 18.25 -24.78
CA SER A 118 -18.36 16.86 -25.24
C SER A 118 -18.20 15.85 -24.09
N GLN A 119 -19.09 15.92 -23.08
CA GLN A 119 -19.08 15.08 -21.87
C GLN A 119 -17.85 15.22 -20.98
N ASN A 120 -16.96 16.19 -21.24
CA ASN A 120 -15.78 16.46 -20.45
C ASN A 120 -15.75 17.91 -19.94
N MET A 121 -15.20 18.09 -18.75
CA MET A 121 -14.84 19.40 -18.21
C MET A 121 -13.39 19.35 -17.76
N THR A 122 -12.72 20.49 -17.91
CA THR A 122 -11.32 20.64 -17.55
C THR A 122 -11.17 21.68 -16.46
N ARG A 123 -10.10 21.58 -15.69
CA ARG A 123 -9.71 22.61 -14.72
C ARG A 123 -8.21 22.73 -14.71
N ILE A 124 -7.73 23.95 -14.57
CA ILE A 124 -6.32 24.25 -14.38
C ILE A 124 -6.08 24.49 -12.90
N ASP A 125 -5.14 23.74 -12.32
CA ASP A 125 -4.68 23.91 -10.95
C ASP A 125 -3.26 24.51 -10.96
N ASN A 126 -2.99 25.52 -10.13
CA ASN A 126 -1.69 26.21 -10.04
C ASN A 126 -0.89 25.73 -8.82
N LEU A 127 0.43 25.63 -8.94
CA LEU A 127 1.31 25.20 -7.85
C LEU A 127 1.35 26.25 -6.73
N LYS A 128 1.20 25.83 -5.47
CA LYS A 128 1.34 26.71 -4.30
C LYS A 128 2.80 27.00 -4.00
N ALA A 129 3.10 28.19 -3.50
CA ALA A 129 4.46 28.64 -3.17
C ALA A 129 5.24 27.73 -2.19
N ASN A 130 4.55 27.02 -1.28
CA ASN A 130 5.17 26.07 -0.33
C ASN A 130 5.43 24.67 -0.94
N SER A 131 5.17 24.48 -2.24
CA SER A 131 5.39 23.19 -2.90
C SER A 131 6.82 23.03 -3.35
N ASP A 132 7.20 21.79 -3.67
CA ASP A 132 8.50 21.50 -4.25
C ASP A 132 8.64 22.21 -5.62
N PRO A 133 9.73 22.97 -5.87
CA PRO A 133 9.95 23.70 -7.12
C PRO A 133 10.15 22.78 -8.33
N THR A 134 10.42 21.49 -8.12
CA THR A 134 10.49 20.49 -9.20
C THR A 134 9.12 20.06 -9.73
N CYS A 135 8.03 20.45 -9.05
CA CYS A 135 6.67 20.18 -9.50
C CYS A 135 6.28 21.04 -10.70
N GLU A 136 5.34 20.55 -11.51
CA GLU A 136 4.74 21.34 -12.59
C GLU A 136 4.08 22.61 -12.02
N LYS A 137 4.36 23.77 -12.63
CA LYS A 137 3.76 25.05 -12.19
C LYS A 137 2.24 25.06 -12.33
N THR A 138 1.73 24.38 -13.35
CA THR A 138 0.30 24.26 -13.63
C THR A 138 0.00 22.85 -14.08
N ARG A 139 -1.10 22.26 -13.62
CA ARG A 139 -1.59 20.98 -14.11
C ARG A 139 -3.02 21.10 -14.64
N ARG A 140 -3.32 20.42 -15.74
CA ARG A 140 -4.67 20.33 -16.30
C ARG A 140 -5.32 19.02 -15.85
N ILE A 141 -6.48 19.10 -15.23
CA ILE A 141 -7.27 17.93 -14.83
C ILE A 141 -8.52 17.88 -15.70
N THR A 142 -8.77 16.75 -16.34
CA THR A 142 -10.00 16.47 -17.07
C THR A 142 -10.88 15.52 -16.27
N LYS A 143 -12.17 15.79 -16.22
CA LYS A 143 -13.19 14.91 -15.66
C LYS A 143 -14.37 14.78 -16.60
N ARG A 144 -15.02 13.62 -16.57
CA ARG A 144 -16.30 13.43 -17.25
C ARG A 144 -17.41 14.14 -16.48
N CYS A 145 -18.30 14.79 -17.23
CA CYS A 145 -19.52 15.35 -16.67
C CYS A 145 -20.54 14.24 -16.43
N LYS A 146 -21.60 14.53 -15.65
CA LYS A 146 -22.75 13.62 -15.59
C LYS A 146 -23.48 13.68 -16.94
N PRO A 147 -23.85 12.53 -17.53
CA PRO A 147 -24.83 12.54 -18.60
C PRO A 147 -26.14 13.07 -18.02
N GLU A 148 -26.79 14.00 -18.72
CA GLU A 148 -28.16 14.42 -18.42
C GLU A 148 -29.05 13.17 -18.50
N THR A 149 -29.33 12.54 -17.36
CA THR A 149 -30.40 11.54 -17.28
C THR A 149 -31.69 12.31 -17.49
N SER A 150 -32.16 12.37 -18.74
CA SER A 150 -33.50 12.86 -19.05
C SER A 150 -34.47 12.11 -18.15
N ASN A 151 -35.16 12.82 -17.26
CA ASN A 151 -36.27 12.31 -16.47
C ASN A 151 -37.41 11.88 -17.41
N LYS A 152 -37.28 10.74 -18.08
CA LYS A 152 -38.42 10.03 -18.66
C LYS A 152 -39.00 9.18 -17.54
N LYS A 153 -39.70 9.83 -16.60
CA LYS A 153 -40.83 9.17 -15.94
C LYS A 153 -41.80 8.84 -17.06
N ALA A 154 -41.75 7.61 -17.55
CA ALA A 154 -42.81 7.06 -18.37
C ALA A 154 -44.08 7.14 -17.51
N GLN A 155 -44.94 8.11 -17.84
CA GLN A 155 -46.28 8.19 -17.32
C GLN A 155 -46.98 6.90 -17.76
N LYS A 156 -47.04 5.93 -16.86
CA LYS A 156 -47.82 4.71 -17.05
C LYS A 156 -49.28 5.14 -17.01
N ASP A 157 -49.87 5.35 -18.19
CA ASP A 157 -51.31 5.54 -18.34
C ASP A 157 -52.04 4.39 -17.65
N ARG A 158 -52.65 4.69 -16.50
CA ARG A 158 -53.65 3.83 -15.87
C ARG A 158 -54.94 4.04 -16.64
N SER A 159 -55.19 3.19 -17.63
CA SER A 159 -56.46 3.14 -18.34
C SER A 159 -57.60 2.90 -17.34
N ASN A 160 -58.55 3.82 -17.34
CA ASN A 160 -59.66 3.94 -16.41
C ASN A 160 -60.76 2.94 -16.80
N LYS A 161 -61.02 1.94 -15.96
CA LYS A 161 -62.18 1.04 -16.11
C LYS A 161 -63.44 1.78 -15.67
N LYS A 162 -64.06 2.51 -16.59
CA LYS A 162 -65.42 3.06 -16.38
C LYS A 162 -66.47 2.09 -16.92
N ALA A 163 -67.41 1.78 -16.03
CA ALA A 163 -68.59 0.98 -16.23
C ALA A 163 -69.51 1.54 -17.33
N GLY A 164 -70.14 0.65 -18.08
CA GLY A 164 -71.30 0.94 -18.92
C GLY A 164 -72.42 -0.05 -18.59
N LYS A 165 -73.42 0.41 -17.84
CA LYS A 165 -74.74 -0.21 -17.70
C LYS A 165 -75.74 0.77 -18.32
N GLN A 166 -76.35 0.36 -19.42
CA GLN A 166 -77.51 0.94 -20.09
C GLN A 166 -78.12 -0.23 -20.90
N GLN A 167 -79.41 -0.40 -21.04
CA GLN A 167 -80.62 -0.02 -20.32
C GLN A 167 -81.68 -1.01 -20.80
#